data_AF-A0A9D8YVD6-F1
#
_entry.id   AF-A0A9D8YVD6-F1
#
_cell.length_a   1.000
_cell.length_b   1.000
_cell.length_c   1.000
_cell.angle_alpha   90.00
_cell.angle_beta   90.00
_cell.angle_gamma   90.00
#
_symmetry.space_group_name_H-M   'P 1'
#
loop_
_entity.id
_entity.type
_entity.pdbx_description
1 polymer ?
#
loop_
_entity_poly.entity_id
_entity_poly.type
_entity_poly.pdbx_seq_one_letter_code
_entity_poly.pdbx_strand_id
1 'polypeptide(L)'
;MKNVTISLDDDLYRRARILAAEEDTTVTAMLRAYLEEKTRQKEECERLLKLQNDTIAQIKSFSASGRLTREELYSELGDARFR
;
A
#
# COMPACT_ATOMS: atom_id res chain seq x y z
N MET A 1 -18.31 6.36 20.85
CA MET A 1 -17.13 5.49 21.03
C MET A 1 -17.59 4.12 21.49
N LYS A 2 -17.02 3.03 20.97
CA LYS A 2 -17.32 1.67 21.43
C LYS A 2 -16.17 1.19 22.31
N ASN A 3 -16.47 0.58 23.44
CA ASN A 3 -15.47 0.00 24.32
C ASN A 3 -15.26 -1.46 23.93
N VAL A 4 -14.00 -1.89 23.86
CA VAL A 4 -13.62 -3.26 23.53
C VAL A 4 -12.73 -3.79 24.64
N THR A 5 -13.09 -4.93 25.21
CA THR A 5 -12.26 -5.66 26.17
C THR A 5 -11.38 -6.64 25.40
N ILE A 6 -10.08 -6.64 25.68
CA ILE A 6 -9.10 -7.48 24.97
C ILE A 6 -8.30 -8.23 26.02
N SER A 7 -8.19 -9.54 25.85
CA SER A 7 -7.30 -10.37 26.64
C SER A 7 -5.91 -10.35 26.02
N LEU A 8 -4.91 -10.02 26.82
CA LEU A 8 -3.50 -10.04 26.43
C LEU A 8 -2.76 -10.96 27.39
N ASP A 9 -1.74 -11.65 26.90
CA ASP A 9 -0.83 -12.40 27.77
C ASP A 9 -0.08 -11.43 28.70
N ASP A 10 0.15 -11.85 29.94
CA ASP A 10 0.76 -11.00 30.98
C ASP A 10 2.12 -10.44 30.53
N ASP A 11 2.94 -11.26 29.87
CA ASP A 11 4.25 -10.85 29.34
C ASP A 11 4.16 -9.83 28.22
N LEU A 12 3.11 -9.92 27.39
CA LEU A 12 2.85 -8.96 26.32
C LEU A 12 2.37 -7.64 26.92
N TYR A 13 1.43 -7.69 27.87
CA TYR A 13 0.93 -6.51 28.57
C TYR A 13 2.05 -5.76 29.29
N ARG A 14 2.96 -6.48 29.98
CA ARG A 14 4.10 -5.87 30.68
C ARG A 14 5.01 -5.12 29.73
N ARG A 15 5.40 -5.75 28.61
CA ARG A 15 6.27 -5.12 27.59
C ARG A 15 5.59 -3.92 26.93
N ALA A 16 4.32 -4.07 26.55
CA ALA A 16 3.55 -2.99 25.95
C ALA A 16 3.43 -1.78 26.91
N ARG A 17 3.29 -2.02 28.21
CA ARG A 17 3.21 -0.96 29.21
C ARG A 17 4.53 -0.20 29.38
N ILE A 18 5.67 -0.91 29.35
CA ILE A 18 7.00 -0.28 29.40
C ILE A 18 7.19 0.59 28.17
N LEU A 19 6.92 0.03 26.98
CA LEU A 19 7.04 0.75 25.71
C LEU A 19 6.14 1.99 25.66
N ALA A 20 4.89 1.85 26.09
CA ALA A 20 3.96 2.97 26.16
C ALA A 20 4.47 4.08 27.09
N ALA A 21 5.08 3.72 28.22
CA ALA A 21 5.66 4.71 29.14
C ALA A 21 6.91 5.39 28.56
N GLU A 22 7.75 4.67 27.81
CA GLU A 22 8.92 5.24 27.12
C GLU A 22 8.52 6.24 26.03
N GLU A 23 7.39 6.01 25.37
CA GLU A 23 6.87 6.87 24.30
C GLU A 23 5.89 7.96 24.80
N ASP A 24 5.73 8.14 26.12
CA ASP A 24 4.74 9.05 26.74
C ASP A 24 3.28 8.81 26.26
N THR A 25 2.92 7.55 26.01
CA THR A 25 1.59 7.13 25.55
C THR A 25 0.92 6.11 26.48
N THR A 26 -0.25 5.61 26.08
CA THR A 26 -0.93 4.49 26.76
C THR A 26 -1.05 3.30 25.81
N VAL A 27 -1.09 2.08 26.36
CA VAL A 27 -1.29 0.86 25.57
C VAL A 27 -2.55 0.94 24.69
N THR A 28 -3.63 1.55 25.21
CA THR A 28 -4.87 1.77 24.45
C THR A 28 -4.69 2.78 23.31
N ALA A 29 -3.88 3.83 23.51
CA ALA A 29 -3.56 4.80 22.46
C ALA A 29 -2.70 4.17 21.36
N MET A 30 -1.68 3.37 21.72
CA MET A 30 -0.86 2.64 20.75
C MET A 30 -1.71 1.67 19.93
N LEU A 31 -2.59 0.92 20.59
CA LEU A 31 -3.47 -0.02 19.91
C LEU A 31 -4.44 0.70 18.96
N ARG A 32 -4.99 1.85 19.38
CA ARG A 32 -5.84 2.67 18.52
C ARG A 32 -5.08 3.11 17.27
N ALA A 33 -3.89 3.69 17.45
CA ALA A 33 -3.06 4.14 16.33
C ALA A 33 -2.71 2.98 15.38
N TYR A 34 -2.38 1.81 15.93
CA TYR A 34 -2.11 0.62 15.12
C TYR A 34 -3.31 0.17 14.30
N LEU A 35 -4.51 0.13 14.89
CA LEU A 35 -5.74 -0.26 14.19
C LEU A 35 -6.14 0.77 13.13
N GLU A 36 -5.99 2.06 13.41
CA GLU A 36 -6.24 3.13 12.44
C GLU A 36 -5.30 3.01 11.24
N GLU A 37 -4.00 2.83 11.48
CA GLU A 37 -3.02 2.67 10.42
C GLU A 37 -3.26 1.40 9.60
N LYS A 38 -3.60 0.28 10.25
CA LYS A 38 -3.94 -0.96 9.54
C LYS A 38 -5.19 -0.83 8.69
N THR A 39 -6.22 -0.14 9.18
CA THR A 39 -7.44 0.10 8.41
C THR A 39 -7.16 0.99 7.21
N ARG A 40 -6.42 2.08 7.41
CA ARG A 40 -6.03 3.01 6.35
C ARG A 40 -5.22 2.33 5.25
N GLN A 41 -4.23 1.50 5.61
CA GLN A 41 -3.44 0.74 4.64
C GLN A 41 -4.31 -0.20 3.80
N LYS A 42 -5.32 -0.82 4.41
CA LYS A 42 -6.24 -1.70 3.71
C LYS A 42 -7.14 -0.90 2.75
N GLU A 43 -7.71 0.22 3.20
CA GLU A 43 -8.53 1.11 2.37
C GLU A 43 -7.74 1.66 1.18
N GLU A 44 -6.50 2.07 1.38
CA GLU A 44 -5.64 2.58 0.30
C GLU A 44 -5.30 1.48 -0.71
N CYS A 45 -5.02 0.26 -0.24
CA CYS A 45 -4.82 -0.88 -1.12
C CYS A 45 -6.06 -1.17 -1.97
N GLU A 46 -7.25 -1.18 -1.35
CA GLU A 46 -8.52 -1.36 -2.06
C GLU A 46 -8.78 -0.24 -3.08
N ARG A 47 -8.48 1.01 -2.71
CA ARG A 47 -8.58 2.17 -3.60
C ARG A 47 -7.66 2.05 -4.81
N LEU A 48 -6.41 1.63 -4.61
CA LEU A 48 -5.42 1.43 -5.67
C LEU A 48 -5.79 0.28 -6.59
N LEU A 49 -6.30 -0.83 -6.04
CA LEU A 49 -6.81 -1.95 -6.84
C LEU A 49 -7.98 -1.53 -7.72
N LYS A 50 -8.91 -0.73 -7.19
CA LYS A 50 -10.01 -0.17 -7.98
C LYS A 50 -9.49 0.72 -9.10
N LEU A 51 -8.57 1.64 -8.80
CA LEU A 51 -7.97 2.52 -9.80
C LEU A 51 -7.24 1.75 -10.90
N GLN A 52 -6.52 0.69 -10.55
CA GLN A 52 -5.87 -0.20 -11.51
C GLN A 52 -6.91 -0.84 -12.44
N ASN A 53 -7.96 -1.43 -11.89
CA ASN A 53 -9.01 -2.07 -12.67
C ASN A 53 -9.72 -1.07 -13.60
N ASP A 54 -10.04 0.11 -13.10
CA ASP A 54 -10.66 1.18 -13.90
C ASP A 54 -9.74 1.64 -15.03
N THR A 55 -8.43 1.74 -14.76
CA THR A 55 -7.42 2.10 -15.77
C THR A 55 -7.29 1.01 -16.83
N ILE A 56 -7.21 -0.26 -16.43
CA ILE A 56 -7.13 -1.40 -17.35
C ILE A 56 -8.39 -1.49 -18.21
N ALA A 57 -9.58 -1.27 -17.63
CA ALA A 57 -10.84 -1.28 -18.36
C ALA A 57 -10.92 -0.18 -19.44
N GLN A 58 -10.21 0.94 -19.27
CA GLN A 58 -10.13 2.01 -20.28
C GLN A 58 -9.24 1.63 -21.48
N ILE A 59 -8.39 0.61 -21.36
CA ILE A 59 -7.54 0.13 -22.46
C ILE A 59 -8.41 -0.64 -23.45
N LYS A 60 -8.90 0.06 -24.47
CA LYS A 60 -9.76 -0.53 -25.54
C LYS A 60 -9.03 -1.53 -26.42
N SER A 61 -7.74 -1.33 -26.65
CA SER A 61 -6.89 -2.26 -27.39
C SER A 61 -5.44 -2.07 -26.96
N PHE A 62 -4.74 -3.19 -26.83
CA PHE A 62 -3.32 -3.22 -26.56
C PHE A 62 -2.67 -4.10 -27.62
N SER A 63 -1.76 -3.52 -28.43
CA SER A 63 -0.99 -4.28 -29.41
C SER A 63 0.48 -4.20 -29.09
N ALA A 64 1.08 -5.36 -28.81
CA ALA A 64 2.52 -5.50 -28.69
C ALA A 64 3.23 -5.58 -30.06
N SER A 65 2.49 -5.73 -31.17
CA SER A 65 3.09 -5.90 -32.50
C SER A 65 3.74 -4.63 -33.05
N GLY A 66 3.42 -3.46 -32.48
CA GLY A 66 4.07 -2.18 -32.81
C GLY A 66 5.33 -1.87 -31.99
N ARG A 67 5.72 -2.76 -31.07
CA ARG A 67 6.95 -2.60 -30.29
C ARG A 67 8.16 -2.78 -31.21
N LEU A 68 9.06 -1.81 -31.14
CA LEU A 68 10.38 -1.94 -31.77
C LEU A 68 11.10 -3.13 -31.13
N THR A 69 11.69 -3.97 -31.96
CA THR A 69 12.71 -4.94 -31.51
C THR A 69 13.90 -4.18 -30.93
N ARG A 70 14.74 -4.89 -30.17
CA ARG A 70 15.93 -4.29 -29.54
C ARG A 70 16.81 -3.63 -30.60
N GLU A 71 16.95 -4.27 -31.75
CA GLU A 71 17.76 -3.83 -32.87
C GLU A 71 17.14 -2.60 -33.56
N GLU A 72 15.82 -2.56 -33.74
CA GLU A 72 15.12 -1.40 -34.29
C GLU A 72 15.12 -0.19 -33.35
N LEU A 73 15.21 -0.41 -32.04
CA LEU A 73 15.28 0.66 -31.03
C LEU A 73 16.61 1.43 -31.07
N TYR A 74 17.71 0.78 -31.44
CA TYR A 74 19.02 1.41 -31.66
C TYR A 74 19.24 1.85 -33.11
N SER A 75 18.25 1.66 -33.98
CA SER A 75 18.29 2.13 -35.37
C SER A 75 17.74 3.56 -35.49
N GLU A 76 17.92 4.16 -36.67
CA GLU A 76 17.32 5.45 -37.06
C GLU A 76 15.78 5.49 -36.82
N LEU A 77 15.12 4.32 -36.89
CA LEU A 77 13.68 4.19 -36.65
C LEU A 77 13.30 4.37 -35.17
N GLY A 78 14.21 4.07 -34.24
CA GLY A 78 14.08 4.34 -32.82
C GLY A 78 14.31 5.82 -32.52
N ASP A 79 15.38 6.39 -33.06
CA ASP A 79 15.79 7.79 -32.83
C ASP A 79 14.73 8.81 -33.32
N ALA A 80 14.01 8.47 -34.39
CA ALA A 80 12.93 9.31 -34.95
C ALA A 80 11.60 9.27 -34.16
N ARG A 81 11.33 8.23 -33.35
CA ARG A 81 10.07 8.12 -32.58
C ARG A 81 10.11 8.77 -31.19
N PHE A 82 11.30 9.05 -30.66
CA PHE A 82 11.49 9.58 -29.30
C PHE A 82 11.97 11.04 -29.25
N ARG A 83 11.99 11.73 -30.40
CA ARG A 83 12.27 13.17 -30.51
C ARG A 83 10.96 13.96 -30.65
#